data_AF-A0A951KLV4-F1
#
_entry.id   AF-A0A951KLV4-F1
#
_cell.length_a   1.000
_cell.length_b   1.000
_cell.length_c   1.000
_cell.angle_alpha   90.00
_cell.angle_beta   90.00
_cell.angle_gamma   90.00
#
_symmetry.space_group_name_H-M   'P 1'
#
loop_
_entity.id
_entity.type
_entity.pdbx_description
1 polymer ?
#
loop_
_entity_poly.entity_id
_entity_poly.type
_entity_poly.pdbx_seq_one_letter_code
_entity_poly.pdbx_strand_id
1 'polypeptide(L)'
;MANQAPFIQRLAEQAKQVMLLAQEEANTYRQPLVGTEHVLLALIRAQESIAAQVLLGCGVTLTRAREAVELLAGYGARRHPAAGSPMKWTKRTQEIFEVADRLSRGAASPTLDTEHLLLALLEIQGSAALGVLQTLGVERGALYAMLRSAMNGQAAPPVAPPVSRSFDAQPPQLTHLDAQGQARMVDVGAKAETTREAIARGSVVMHPETLRLILDGALPKGDVLATARIAGIMAAKRTSDLIPLCHPLMLSYANVTITPVVAEHALHIEATVRVSGKTGVEMEALTAVSVAALTIYDMCKAVDRGMRMTDIRLAEKRGGKSGELVLE
;
A
#
# COMPACT_ATOMS: atom_id res chain seq x y z
N MET A 1 10.41 27.27 25.35
CA MET A 1 9.89 27.48 23.99
C MET A 1 10.96 28.15 23.12
N ALA A 2 12.05 27.44 22.82
CA ALA A 2 13.19 28.01 22.10
C ALA A 2 13.64 27.04 21.00
N ASN A 3 13.88 27.57 19.80
CA ASN A 3 14.29 26.90 18.56
C ASN A 3 13.16 26.32 17.67
N GLN A 4 12.11 27.10 17.43
CA GLN A 4 11.25 26.88 16.25
C GLN A 4 11.89 27.58 15.04
N ALA A 5 12.02 26.83 13.94
CA ALA A 5 12.84 27.17 12.78
C ALA A 5 12.38 28.46 12.04
N PRO A 6 13.28 29.12 11.28
CA PRO A 6 13.03 30.41 10.61
C PRO A 6 11.80 30.45 9.71
N PHE A 7 11.33 29.28 9.23
CA PHE A 7 10.20 29.18 8.31
C PHE A 7 8.84 29.54 8.95
N ILE A 8 8.67 29.41 10.27
CA ILE A 8 7.35 29.64 10.91
C ILE A 8 6.85 31.07 10.70
N GLN A 9 7.77 32.04 10.65
CA GLN A 9 7.42 33.44 10.43
C GLN A 9 6.86 33.72 9.03
N ARG A 10 7.14 32.84 8.06
CA ARG A 10 6.67 32.98 6.67
C ARG A 10 5.41 32.18 6.37
N LEU A 11 4.92 31.36 7.31
CA LEU A 11 3.71 30.57 7.08
C LEU A 11 2.50 31.47 6.85
N ALA A 12 1.74 31.19 5.79
CA ALA A 12 0.40 31.75 5.65
C ALA A 12 -0.54 31.22 6.74
N GLU A 13 -1.64 31.92 7.01
CA GLU A 13 -2.59 31.53 8.07
C GLU A 13 -3.13 30.11 7.89
N GLN A 14 -3.48 29.71 6.65
CA GLN A 14 -3.90 28.34 6.37
C GLN A 14 -2.79 27.31 6.63
N ALA A 15 -1.52 27.64 6.34
CA ALA A 15 -0.39 26.75 6.61
C ALA A 15 -0.09 26.62 8.11
N LYS A 16 -0.27 27.70 8.89
CA LYS A 16 -0.23 27.62 10.37
C LYS A 16 -1.33 26.71 10.90
N GLN A 17 -2.53 26.81 10.34
CA GLN A 17 -3.65 25.94 10.70
C GLN A 17 -3.34 24.47 10.40
N VAL A 18 -2.71 24.16 9.26
CA VAL A 18 -2.27 22.80 8.93
C VAL A 18 -1.31 22.24 9.99
N MET A 19 -0.41 23.05 10.55
CA MET A 19 0.48 22.58 11.63
C MET A 19 -0.30 22.21 12.90
N LEU A 20 -1.29 23.01 13.28
CA LEU A 20 -2.16 22.73 14.42
C LEU A 20 -3.01 21.48 14.19
N LEU A 21 -3.58 21.33 12.99
CA LEU A 21 -4.37 20.16 12.62
C LEU A 21 -3.52 18.88 12.59
N ALA A 22 -2.27 18.96 12.12
CA ALA A 22 -1.37 17.79 12.11
C ALA A 22 -1.05 17.32 13.53
N GLN A 23 -0.95 18.26 14.46
CA GLN A 23 -0.77 18.02 15.88
C GLN A 23 -2.00 17.33 16.50
N GLU A 24 -3.21 17.73 16.11
CA GLU A 24 -4.46 17.08 16.51
C GLU A 24 -4.60 15.66 15.93
N GLU A 25 -4.24 15.44 14.67
CA GLU A 25 -4.27 14.11 14.07
C GLU A 25 -3.31 13.17 14.79
N ALA A 26 -2.07 13.60 15.05
CA ALA A 26 -1.12 12.79 15.81
C ALA A 26 -1.63 12.43 17.23
N ASN A 27 -2.32 13.35 17.89
CA ASN A 27 -3.02 13.09 19.15
C ASN A 27 -4.15 12.05 18.99
N THR A 28 -4.94 12.15 17.92
CA THR A 28 -6.01 11.21 17.60
C THR A 28 -5.46 9.78 17.43
N TYR A 29 -4.33 9.64 16.74
CA TYR A 29 -3.63 8.35 16.60
C TYR A 29 -2.81 7.95 17.83
N ARG A 30 -2.76 8.77 18.89
CA ARG A 30 -1.95 8.59 20.11
C ARG A 30 -0.46 8.38 19.80
N GLN A 31 0.05 9.15 18.83
CA GLN A 31 1.45 9.12 18.41
C GLN A 31 2.27 10.17 19.19
N PRO A 32 3.51 9.84 19.62
CA PRO A 32 4.37 10.78 20.34
C PRO A 32 5.04 11.81 19.42
N LEU A 33 4.97 11.60 18.11
CA LEU A 33 5.59 12.42 17.09
C LEU A 33 4.61 12.72 15.97
N VAL A 34 4.67 13.93 15.41
CA VAL A 34 3.89 14.30 14.21
C VAL A 34 4.62 13.81 12.96
N GLY A 35 4.14 12.68 12.44
CA GLY A 35 4.57 12.08 11.16
C GLY A 35 4.01 12.79 9.91
N THR A 36 4.51 12.39 8.74
CA THR A 36 4.13 12.96 7.43
C THR A 36 2.66 12.72 7.07
N GLU A 37 2.12 11.59 7.49
CA GLU A 37 0.74 11.17 7.34
C GLU A 37 -0.23 12.09 8.08
N HIS A 38 0.16 12.60 9.24
CA HIS A 38 -0.63 13.58 9.98
C HIS A 38 -0.64 14.94 9.26
N VAL A 39 0.47 15.31 8.61
CA VAL A 39 0.52 16.53 7.76
C VAL A 39 -0.39 16.37 6.55
N LEU A 40 -0.42 15.20 5.91
CA LEU A 40 -1.35 14.93 4.81
C LEU A 40 -2.81 15.05 5.25
N LEU A 41 -3.19 14.42 6.37
CA LEU A 41 -4.54 14.52 6.94
C LEU A 41 -4.92 15.97 7.27
N ALA A 42 -3.96 16.73 7.80
CA ALA A 42 -4.13 18.14 8.10
C ALA A 42 -4.34 19.01 6.85
N LEU A 43 -3.60 18.75 5.77
CA LEU A 43 -3.79 19.40 4.47
C LEU A 43 -5.20 19.14 3.92
N ILE A 44 -5.72 17.91 4.06
CA ILE A 44 -7.09 17.57 3.64
C ILE A 44 -8.13 18.31 4.51
N ARG A 45 -7.87 18.46 5.82
CA ARG A 45 -8.77 19.18 6.74
C ARG A 45 -8.80 20.69 6.51
N ALA A 46 -7.78 21.27 5.89
CA ALA A 46 -7.76 22.67 5.47
C ALA A 46 -8.58 22.87 4.18
N GLN A 47 -9.88 22.58 4.21
CA GLN A 47 -10.77 22.44 3.04
C GLN A 47 -10.78 23.64 2.07
N GLU A 48 -10.49 24.85 2.56
CA GLU A 48 -10.45 26.07 1.75
C GLU A 48 -9.09 26.30 1.04
N SER A 49 -8.15 25.36 1.17
CA SER A 49 -6.80 25.50 0.63
C SER A 49 -6.64 24.86 -0.76
N ILE A 50 -5.69 25.38 -1.54
CA ILE A 50 -5.35 24.82 -2.87
C ILE A 50 -4.95 23.34 -2.72
N ALA A 51 -4.17 23.01 -1.70
CA ALA A 51 -3.77 21.63 -1.43
C ALA A 51 -4.97 20.71 -1.21
N ALA A 52 -5.95 21.13 -0.40
CA ALA A 52 -7.17 20.35 -0.14
C ALA A 52 -8.01 20.15 -1.41
N GLN A 53 -8.18 21.20 -2.22
CA GLN A 53 -8.94 21.13 -3.47
C GLN A 53 -8.29 20.19 -4.48
N VAL A 54 -6.95 20.25 -4.61
CA VAL A 54 -6.18 19.36 -5.49
C VAL A 54 -6.27 17.91 -5.02
N LEU A 55 -6.10 17.66 -3.72
CA LEU A 55 -6.24 16.32 -3.13
C LEU A 55 -7.66 15.76 -3.36
N LEU A 56 -8.69 16.58 -3.13
CA LEU A 56 -10.08 16.20 -3.38
C LEU A 56 -10.33 15.90 -4.87
N GLY A 57 -9.77 16.70 -5.77
CA GLY A 57 -9.83 16.47 -7.22
C GLY A 57 -9.16 15.17 -7.66
N CYS A 58 -8.17 14.68 -6.91
CA CYS A 58 -7.58 13.35 -7.07
C CYS A 58 -8.38 12.22 -6.38
N GLY A 59 -9.53 12.51 -5.78
CA GLY A 59 -10.33 11.54 -5.03
C GLY A 59 -9.81 11.21 -3.62
N VAL A 60 -8.89 12.04 -3.08
CA VAL A 60 -8.37 11.90 -1.71
C VAL A 60 -9.31 12.61 -0.73
N THR A 61 -10.21 11.85 -0.12
CA THR A 61 -11.09 12.35 0.95
C THR A 61 -10.48 12.06 2.32
N LEU A 62 -10.90 12.81 3.35
CA LEU A 62 -10.40 12.62 4.72
C LEU A 62 -10.67 11.21 5.23
N THR A 63 -11.87 10.67 4.95
CA THR A 63 -12.28 9.32 5.35
C THR A 63 -11.34 8.27 4.76
N ARG A 64 -11.15 8.30 3.42
CA ARG A 64 -10.28 7.36 2.72
C ARG A 64 -8.82 7.48 3.18
N ALA A 65 -8.34 8.71 3.40
CA ALA A 65 -6.98 8.94 3.88
C ALA A 65 -6.76 8.37 5.29
N ARG A 66 -7.73 8.48 6.20
CA ARG A 66 -7.64 7.86 7.54
C ARG A 66 -7.63 6.34 7.47
N GLU A 67 -8.51 5.74 6.67
CA GLU A 67 -8.53 4.28 6.44
C GLU A 67 -7.18 3.77 5.92
N ALA A 68 -6.57 4.49 4.97
CA ALA A 68 -5.26 4.15 4.44
C ALA A 68 -4.14 4.31 5.49
N VAL A 69 -4.20 5.33 6.36
CA VAL A 69 -3.26 5.48 7.49
C VAL A 69 -3.37 4.29 8.44
N GLU A 70 -4.59 3.88 8.79
CA GLU A 70 -4.83 2.74 9.69
C GLU A 70 -4.32 1.42 9.09
N LEU A 71 -4.49 1.23 7.78
CA LEU A 71 -3.99 0.06 7.07
C LEU A 71 -2.45 -0.01 7.10
N LEU A 72 -1.78 1.11 6.88
CA LEU A 72 -0.31 1.18 6.81
C LEU A 72 0.36 1.15 8.18
N ALA A 73 -0.28 1.69 9.21
CA ALA A 73 0.31 1.81 10.55
C ALA A 73 0.49 0.46 11.27
N GLY A 74 -0.26 -0.58 10.88
CA GLY A 74 -0.25 -1.87 11.56
C GLY A 74 -0.79 -1.80 12.99
N TYR A 75 -1.55 -2.81 13.44
CA TYR A 75 -2.06 -2.84 14.81
C TYR A 75 -0.90 -3.08 15.82
N GLY A 76 -0.51 -2.02 16.55
CA GLY A 76 0.32 -2.09 17.78
C GLY A 76 1.75 -1.55 17.62
N ALA A 77 2.38 -0.84 18.56
CA ALA A 77 2.10 -0.54 19.95
C ALA A 77 2.41 0.95 20.22
N ARG A 78 1.46 1.66 20.85
CA ARG A 78 1.48 3.12 20.97
C ARG A 78 2.08 3.52 22.31
N ARG A 79 3.15 4.32 22.29
CA ARG A 79 3.63 5.03 23.48
C ARG A 79 3.03 6.42 23.47
N HIS A 80 2.17 6.71 24.44
CA HIS A 80 1.69 8.06 24.68
C HIS A 80 2.84 8.91 25.22
N PRO A 81 3.10 10.12 24.70
CA PRO A 81 3.86 11.09 25.46
C PRO A 81 3.06 11.47 26.73
N ALA A 82 3.75 11.76 27.82
CA ALA A 82 3.11 12.23 29.05
C ALA A 82 2.29 13.49 28.78
N ALA A 83 1.09 13.58 29.37
CA ALA A 83 0.17 14.72 29.19
C ALA A 83 0.92 16.05 29.40
N GLY A 84 0.81 16.96 28.44
CA GLY A 84 1.48 18.28 28.48
C GLY A 84 2.89 18.32 27.87
N SER A 85 3.45 17.21 27.39
CA SER A 85 4.72 17.25 26.64
C SER A 85 4.52 17.94 25.28
N PRO A 86 5.36 18.92 24.89
CA PRO A 86 5.29 19.51 23.56
C PRO A 86 5.59 18.41 22.55
N MET A 87 4.62 18.10 21.69
CA MET A 87 4.80 17.06 20.69
C MET A 87 5.83 17.53 19.66
N LYS A 88 6.67 16.58 19.23
CA LYS A 88 7.79 16.84 18.34
C LYS A 88 7.47 16.38 16.92
N TRP A 89 8.03 17.06 15.94
CA TRP A 89 7.97 16.67 14.54
C TRP A 89 8.97 15.53 14.27
N THR A 90 8.62 14.58 13.41
CA THR A 90 9.63 13.62 12.92
C THR A 90 10.68 14.33 12.06
N LYS A 91 11.87 13.73 11.90
CA LYS A 91 12.91 14.28 11.01
C LYS A 91 12.41 14.49 9.58
N ARG A 92 11.62 13.55 9.06
CA ARG A 92 11.00 13.66 7.73
C ARG A 92 9.98 14.79 7.66
N THR A 93 9.20 15.01 8.72
CA THR A 93 8.27 16.15 8.77
C THR A 93 9.02 17.48 8.84
N GLN A 94 10.16 17.55 9.53
CA GLN A 94 11.02 18.74 9.54
C GLN A 94 11.57 19.03 8.13
N GLU A 95 12.00 17.99 7.42
CA GLU A 95 12.44 18.08 6.04
C GLU A 95 11.33 18.60 5.10
N ILE A 96 10.04 18.26 5.33
CA ILE A 96 8.91 18.85 4.56
C ILE A 96 8.94 20.37 4.68
N PHE A 97 9.10 20.91 5.88
CA PHE A 97 9.08 22.35 6.09
C PHE A 97 10.28 23.05 5.45
N GLU A 98 11.47 22.44 5.52
CA GLU A 98 12.68 22.95 4.87
C GLU A 98 12.54 22.96 3.34
N VAL A 99 12.02 21.87 2.77
CA VAL A 99 11.74 21.75 1.34
C VAL A 99 10.66 22.75 0.91
N ALA A 100 9.59 22.92 1.69
CA ALA A 100 8.53 23.87 1.39
C ALA A 100 9.02 25.33 1.43
N ASP A 101 9.89 25.69 2.38
CA ASP A 101 10.52 27.01 2.43
C ASP A 101 11.40 27.27 1.21
N ARG A 102 12.18 26.27 0.78
CA ARG A 102 13.00 26.33 -0.45
C ARG A 102 12.12 26.49 -1.70
N LEU A 103 11.04 25.73 -1.80
CA LEU A 103 10.11 25.78 -2.94
C LEU A 103 9.39 27.14 -3.01
N SER A 104 8.92 27.68 -1.88
CA SER A 104 8.27 29.00 -1.87
C SER A 104 9.23 30.11 -2.28
N ARG A 105 10.50 30.06 -1.86
CA ARG A 105 11.54 31.01 -2.30
C ARG A 105 11.85 30.88 -3.80
N GLY A 106 11.97 29.65 -4.29
CA GLY A 106 12.21 29.39 -5.71
C GLY A 106 11.07 29.88 -6.61
N ALA A 107 9.84 29.90 -6.09
CA ALA A 107 8.67 30.48 -6.75
C ALA A 107 8.49 31.99 -6.50
N ALA A 108 9.42 32.64 -5.80
CA ALA A 108 9.33 34.03 -5.35
C ALA A 108 8.06 34.35 -4.53
N SER A 109 7.47 33.36 -3.86
CA SER A 109 6.31 33.56 -2.99
C SER A 109 6.74 34.23 -1.68
N PRO A 110 6.05 35.30 -1.22
CA PRO A 110 6.35 35.93 0.07
C PRO A 110 6.03 35.00 1.24
N THR A 111 5.04 34.12 1.07
CA THR A 111 4.50 33.22 2.09
C THR A 111 4.76 31.76 1.77
N LEU A 112 4.75 30.94 2.83
CA LEU A 112 4.75 29.48 2.75
C LEU A 112 3.31 28.99 2.90
N ASP A 113 2.69 28.71 1.76
CA ASP A 113 1.30 28.26 1.64
C ASP A 113 1.15 26.72 1.60
N THR A 114 -0.09 26.25 1.64
CA THR A 114 -0.43 24.81 1.73
C THR A 114 0.06 23.98 0.54
N GLU A 115 0.09 24.56 -0.65
CA GLU A 115 0.60 23.98 -1.88
C GLU A 115 2.09 23.72 -1.82
N HIS A 116 2.86 24.57 -1.12
CA HIS A 116 4.29 24.37 -0.91
C HIS A 116 4.52 23.19 0.05
N LEU A 117 3.66 23.05 1.07
CA LEU A 117 3.69 21.89 1.97
C LEU A 117 3.33 20.59 1.23
N LEU A 118 2.30 20.62 0.37
CA LEU A 118 1.91 19.45 -0.41
C LEU A 118 2.99 19.09 -1.45
N LEU A 119 3.55 20.06 -2.17
CA LEU A 119 4.69 19.81 -3.08
C LEU A 119 5.87 19.19 -2.35
N ALA A 120 6.26 19.75 -1.20
CA ALA A 120 7.34 19.24 -0.39
C ALA A 120 7.10 17.80 0.08
N LEU A 121 5.88 17.48 0.50
CA LEU A 121 5.48 16.14 0.88
C LEU A 121 5.65 15.14 -0.28
N LEU A 122 5.39 15.55 -1.53
CA LEU A 122 5.59 14.72 -2.71
C LEU A 122 7.09 14.51 -3.06
N GLU A 123 7.98 15.42 -2.68
CA GLU A 123 9.43 15.27 -2.90
C GLU A 123 10.06 14.22 -1.97
N ILE A 124 9.54 14.05 -0.75
CA ILE A 124 10.12 13.15 0.25
C ILE A 124 9.75 11.69 -0.02
N GLN A 125 10.67 10.97 -0.67
CA GLN A 125 10.52 9.55 -0.99
C GLN A 125 10.39 8.67 0.26
N GLY A 126 9.55 7.64 0.15
CA GLY A 126 9.33 6.67 1.23
C GLY A 126 8.68 7.26 2.49
N SER A 127 8.09 8.46 2.40
CA SER A 127 7.27 9.03 3.47
C SER A 127 5.97 8.25 3.65
N ALA A 128 5.43 8.22 4.87
CA ALA A 128 4.16 7.55 5.13
C ALA A 128 3.00 8.23 4.38
N ALA A 129 3.08 9.54 4.20
CA ALA A 129 2.11 10.28 3.38
C ALA A 129 2.09 9.81 1.91
N LEU A 130 3.25 9.55 1.30
CA LEU A 130 3.29 8.95 -0.03
C LEU A 130 2.72 7.53 -0.04
N GLY A 131 2.99 6.74 1.00
CA GLY A 131 2.37 5.42 1.16
C GLY A 131 0.84 5.49 1.21
N VAL A 132 0.29 6.48 1.93
CA VAL A 132 -1.16 6.74 1.99
C VAL A 132 -1.70 7.08 0.61
N LEU A 133 -1.08 8.02 -0.11
CA LEU A 133 -1.50 8.41 -1.46
C LEU A 133 -1.43 7.22 -2.45
N GLN A 134 -0.38 6.41 -2.38
CA GLN A 134 -0.22 5.19 -3.17
C GLN A 134 -1.31 4.16 -2.87
N THR A 135 -1.64 3.96 -1.59
CA THR A 135 -2.72 3.07 -1.14
C THR A 135 -4.08 3.51 -1.70
N LEU A 136 -4.28 4.82 -1.85
CA LEU A 136 -5.49 5.39 -2.45
C LEU A 136 -5.51 5.34 -3.98
N GLY A 137 -4.46 4.85 -4.62
CA GLY A 137 -4.32 4.79 -6.08
C GLY A 137 -3.99 6.14 -6.72
N VAL A 138 -3.46 7.10 -5.96
CA VAL A 138 -3.09 8.41 -6.47
C VAL A 138 -1.68 8.35 -7.06
N GLU A 139 -1.57 8.59 -8.35
CA GLU A 139 -0.29 8.71 -9.01
C GLU A 139 0.39 10.05 -8.64
N ARG A 140 1.63 9.96 -8.13
CA ARG A 140 2.41 11.14 -7.72
C ARG A 140 2.57 12.16 -8.85
N GLY A 141 2.79 11.69 -10.08
CA GLY A 141 2.97 12.55 -11.27
C GLY A 141 1.72 13.38 -11.57
N ALA A 142 0.55 12.74 -11.54
CA ALA A 142 -0.74 13.40 -11.76
C ALA A 142 -1.05 14.44 -10.68
N LEU A 143 -0.85 14.09 -9.40
CA LEU A 143 -1.08 15.00 -8.27
C LEU A 143 -0.12 16.21 -8.33
N TYR A 144 1.14 16.00 -8.70
CA TYR A 144 2.11 17.07 -8.90
C TYR A 144 1.70 18.01 -10.05
N ALA A 145 1.26 17.46 -11.18
CA ALA A 145 0.79 18.25 -12.33
C ALA A 145 -0.43 19.10 -11.98
N MET A 146 -1.43 18.52 -11.30
CA MET A 146 -2.60 19.25 -10.83
C MET A 146 -2.24 20.39 -9.89
N LEU A 147 -1.34 20.12 -8.93
CA LEU A 147 -0.92 21.12 -7.96
C LEU A 147 -0.21 22.29 -8.64
N ARG A 148 0.67 22.01 -9.60
CA ARG A 148 1.35 23.04 -10.41
C ARG A 148 0.37 23.85 -11.24
N SER A 149 -0.63 23.22 -11.87
CA SER A 149 -1.67 23.94 -12.61
C SER A 149 -2.50 24.84 -11.71
N ALA A 150 -2.90 24.36 -10.53
CA ALA A 150 -3.66 25.14 -9.56
C ALA A 150 -2.88 26.35 -9.04
N MET A 151 -1.58 26.18 -8.74
CA MET A 151 -0.69 27.28 -8.34
C MET A 151 -0.55 28.36 -9.42
N ASN A 152 -0.63 27.98 -10.70
CA ASN A 152 -0.50 28.90 -11.83
C ASN A 152 -1.86 29.47 -12.31
N GLY A 153 -2.97 29.14 -11.64
CA GLY A 153 -4.32 29.53 -12.06
C GLY A 153 -4.75 28.94 -13.40
N GLN A 154 -4.15 27.82 -13.81
CA GLN A 154 -4.42 27.15 -15.09
C GLN A 154 -5.49 26.06 -14.92
N ALA A 155 -6.23 25.77 -15.99
CA ALA A 155 -7.16 24.64 -16.01
C ALA A 155 -6.42 23.34 -15.69
N ALA A 156 -7.00 22.52 -14.82
CA ALA A 156 -6.40 21.25 -14.42
C ALA A 156 -6.20 20.36 -15.67
N PRO A 157 -5.04 19.69 -15.80
CA PRO A 157 -4.84 18.73 -16.86
C PRO A 157 -5.89 17.60 -16.74
N PRO A 158 -6.29 16.94 -17.85
CA PRO A 158 -7.18 15.81 -17.77
C PRO A 158 -6.54 14.71 -16.93
N VAL A 159 -7.04 14.56 -15.70
CA VAL A 159 -6.68 13.46 -14.82
C VAL A 159 -7.51 12.28 -15.31
N ALA A 160 -6.86 11.18 -15.67
CA ALA A 160 -7.58 9.93 -15.84
C ALA A 160 -8.41 9.73 -14.56
N PRO A 161 -9.74 9.50 -14.65
CA PRO A 161 -10.56 9.39 -13.45
C PRO A 161 -9.86 8.42 -12.50
N PRO A 162 -9.71 8.78 -11.20
CA PRO A 162 -9.11 7.86 -10.24
C PRO A 162 -9.80 6.53 -10.47
N VAL A 163 -9.04 5.45 -10.70
CA VAL A 163 -9.61 4.13 -10.93
C VAL A 163 -10.58 3.93 -9.79
N SER A 164 -11.87 4.02 -10.10
CA SER A 164 -12.92 4.06 -9.11
C SER A 164 -13.06 2.63 -8.64
N ARG A 165 -12.18 2.22 -7.73
CA ARG A 165 -12.57 1.26 -6.72
C ARG A 165 -13.63 2.00 -5.91
N SER A 166 -14.88 1.85 -6.33
CA SER A 166 -16.04 2.31 -5.60
C SER A 166 -15.93 1.77 -4.18
N PHE A 167 -15.58 2.64 -3.25
CA PHE A 167 -15.87 2.44 -1.82
C PHE A 167 -17.30 2.91 -1.49
N ASP A 168 -18.02 3.46 -2.47
CA ASP A 168 -19.45 3.84 -2.38
C ASP A 168 -20.42 2.67 -2.59
N ALA A 169 -19.92 1.43 -2.62
CA ALA A 169 -20.79 0.33 -2.23
C ALA A 169 -20.96 0.44 -0.72
N GLN A 170 -22.21 0.57 -0.24
CA GLN A 170 -22.59 0.18 1.13
C GLN A 170 -21.66 -0.95 1.56
N PRO A 171 -20.86 -0.78 2.64
CA PRO A 171 -19.70 -1.62 2.90
C PRO A 171 -20.18 -3.05 2.70
N PRO A 172 -19.60 -3.81 1.74
CA PRO A 172 -20.08 -5.16 1.47
C PRO A 172 -20.08 -5.83 2.84
N GLN A 173 -21.26 -6.22 3.33
CA GLN A 173 -21.42 -6.78 4.68
C GLN A 173 -20.23 -7.69 4.89
N LEU A 174 -19.33 -7.32 5.81
CA LEU A 174 -18.08 -8.03 6.00
C LEU A 174 -18.48 -9.46 6.33
N THR A 175 -18.42 -10.34 5.33
CA THR A 175 -19.07 -11.65 5.44
C THR A 175 -18.41 -12.47 6.55
N HIS A 176 -17.14 -12.16 6.81
CA HIS A 176 -16.31 -12.71 7.87
C HIS A 176 -16.49 -12.06 9.25
N LEU A 177 -17.43 -11.12 9.43
CA LEU A 177 -17.80 -10.58 10.73
C LEU A 177 -19.25 -10.94 11.08
N ASP A 178 -19.54 -11.16 12.36
CA ASP A 178 -20.90 -11.26 12.88
C ASP A 178 -21.51 -9.86 13.15
N ALA A 179 -22.74 -9.83 13.64
CA ALA A 179 -23.46 -8.58 13.96
C ALA A 179 -22.80 -7.80 15.12
N GLN A 180 -21.88 -8.43 15.86
CA GLN A 180 -21.13 -7.88 16.97
C GLN A 180 -19.69 -7.50 16.57
N GLY A 181 -19.31 -7.68 15.30
CA GLY A 181 -17.98 -7.38 14.78
C GLY A 181 -16.91 -8.44 15.09
N GLN A 182 -17.31 -9.65 15.51
CA GLN A 182 -16.39 -10.76 15.76
C GLN A 182 -16.14 -11.57 14.49
N ALA A 183 -14.90 -12.06 14.34
CA ALA A 183 -14.50 -12.89 13.22
C ALA A 183 -15.31 -14.20 13.17
N ARG A 184 -15.89 -14.51 12.01
CA ARG A 184 -16.60 -15.77 11.75
C ARG A 184 -16.28 -16.32 10.36
N MET A 185 -16.29 -17.63 10.24
CA MET A 185 -16.28 -18.29 8.93
C MET A 185 -17.68 -18.19 8.31
N VAL A 186 -17.75 -17.86 7.02
CA VAL A 186 -19.02 -17.69 6.29
C VAL A 186 -19.61 -19.05 6.00
N ASP A 187 -20.84 -19.35 6.45
CA ASP A 187 -21.50 -20.58 6.01
C ASP A 187 -21.74 -20.57 4.49
N VAL A 188 -21.15 -21.54 3.81
CA VAL A 188 -21.30 -21.77 2.36
C VAL A 188 -22.17 -22.97 2.04
N GLY A 189 -22.75 -23.66 3.03
CA GLY A 189 -23.47 -24.92 2.89
C GLY A 189 -24.59 -24.90 1.85
N ALA A 190 -25.35 -23.81 1.78
CA ALA A 190 -26.46 -23.64 0.82
C ALA A 190 -26.03 -23.19 -0.59
N LYS A 191 -24.74 -22.86 -0.80
CA LYS A 191 -24.24 -22.46 -2.12
C LYS A 191 -24.07 -23.67 -3.03
N ALA A 192 -24.37 -23.52 -4.31
CA ALA A 192 -24.10 -24.54 -5.31
C ALA A 192 -22.58 -24.73 -5.50
N GLU A 193 -22.18 -25.97 -5.75
CA GLU A 193 -20.82 -26.28 -6.17
C GLU A 193 -20.63 -25.92 -7.64
N THR A 194 -19.53 -25.23 -7.94
CA THR A 194 -19.15 -24.86 -9.29
C THR A 194 -17.65 -25.03 -9.46
N THR A 195 -17.19 -25.25 -10.69
CA THR A 195 -15.78 -25.15 -11.01
C THR A 195 -15.32 -23.71 -10.82
N ARG A 196 -14.20 -23.55 -10.13
CA ARG A 196 -13.61 -22.26 -9.78
C ARG A 196 -12.12 -22.32 -10.01
N GLU A 197 -11.58 -21.22 -10.49
CA GLU A 197 -10.15 -21.06 -10.77
C GLU A 197 -9.70 -19.69 -10.28
N ALA A 198 -8.46 -19.62 -9.80
CA ALA A 198 -7.78 -18.36 -9.52
C ALA A 198 -6.33 -18.43 -10.04
N ILE A 199 -5.88 -17.30 -10.58
CA ILE A 199 -4.50 -17.07 -11.00
C ILE A 199 -3.95 -15.91 -10.17
N ALA A 200 -2.84 -16.13 -9.50
CA ALA A 200 -2.10 -15.11 -8.77
C ALA A 200 -0.69 -14.96 -9.32
N ARG A 201 -0.15 -13.75 -9.25
CA ARG A 201 1.19 -13.40 -9.73
C ARG A 201 1.97 -12.64 -8.66
N GLY A 202 3.29 -12.71 -8.74
CA GLY A 202 4.21 -11.95 -7.92
C GLY A 202 5.65 -12.11 -8.40
N SER A 203 6.58 -11.34 -7.83
CA SER A 203 7.96 -11.34 -8.29
C SER A 203 8.94 -11.32 -7.13
N VAL A 204 10.13 -11.90 -7.35
CA VAL A 204 11.28 -11.72 -6.46
C VAL A 204 12.38 -11.00 -7.23
N VAL A 205 12.64 -9.75 -6.88
CA VAL A 205 13.72 -8.92 -7.45
C VAL A 205 14.99 -9.12 -6.63
N MET A 206 16.12 -9.30 -7.30
CA MET A 206 17.41 -9.64 -6.68
C MET A 206 18.58 -8.97 -7.41
N HIS A 207 19.79 -9.12 -6.89
CA HIS A 207 20.98 -8.71 -7.62
C HIS A 207 21.18 -9.55 -8.91
N PRO A 208 21.75 -8.97 -9.98
CA PRO A 208 22.02 -9.69 -11.22
C PRO A 208 22.86 -10.95 -11.01
N GLU A 209 23.85 -10.87 -10.11
CA GLU A 209 24.72 -12.00 -9.77
C GLU A 209 23.94 -13.14 -9.10
N THR A 210 22.98 -12.83 -8.24
CA THR A 210 22.11 -13.81 -7.59
C THR A 210 21.27 -14.55 -8.62
N LEU A 211 20.65 -13.82 -9.55
CA LEU A 211 19.88 -14.44 -10.63
C LEU A 211 20.78 -15.35 -11.48
N ARG A 212 22.00 -14.91 -11.80
CA ARG A 212 22.98 -15.73 -12.52
C ARG A 212 23.31 -17.02 -11.75
N LEU A 213 23.59 -16.94 -10.46
CA LEU A 213 23.85 -18.13 -9.62
C LEU A 213 22.67 -19.11 -9.60
N ILE A 214 21.43 -18.61 -9.60
CA ILE A 214 20.23 -19.45 -9.69
C ILE A 214 20.18 -20.16 -11.05
N LEU A 215 20.38 -19.43 -12.16
CA LEU A 215 20.32 -19.98 -13.51
C LEU A 215 21.44 -21.00 -13.77
N ASP A 216 22.62 -20.75 -13.21
CA ASP A 216 23.79 -21.64 -13.33
C ASP A 216 23.71 -22.85 -12.37
N GLY A 217 22.71 -22.90 -11.47
CA GLY A 217 22.60 -23.95 -10.46
C GLY A 217 23.74 -23.95 -9.44
N ALA A 218 24.42 -22.82 -9.26
CA ALA A 218 25.65 -22.70 -8.48
C ALA A 218 25.41 -22.33 -7.00
N LEU A 219 24.16 -22.36 -6.54
CA LEU A 219 23.84 -22.01 -5.16
C LEU A 219 24.13 -23.16 -4.19
N PRO A 220 24.67 -22.87 -2.98
CA PRO A 220 25.04 -23.91 -2.00
C PRO A 220 23.87 -24.79 -1.53
N LYS A 221 22.64 -24.27 -1.64
CA LYS A 221 21.42 -24.94 -1.15
C LYS A 221 20.71 -25.80 -2.20
N GLY A 222 21.21 -25.87 -3.44
CA GLY A 222 20.64 -26.69 -4.51
C GLY A 222 19.61 -25.94 -5.38
N ASP A 223 18.72 -26.70 -6.03
CA ASP A 223 17.77 -26.17 -7.03
C ASP A 223 16.67 -25.32 -6.38
N VAL A 224 16.83 -24.00 -6.51
CA VAL A 224 15.90 -22.99 -5.97
C VAL A 224 14.54 -23.07 -6.64
N LEU A 225 14.51 -23.20 -7.97
CA LEU A 225 13.27 -23.12 -8.73
C LEU A 225 12.39 -24.35 -8.48
N ALA A 226 12.99 -25.55 -8.45
CA ALA A 226 12.26 -26.77 -8.12
C ALA A 226 11.73 -26.73 -6.68
N THR A 227 12.56 -26.31 -5.72
CA THR A 227 12.17 -26.22 -4.31
C THR A 227 11.02 -25.22 -4.12
N ALA A 228 11.10 -24.05 -4.74
CA ALA A 228 10.07 -23.01 -4.67
C ALA A 228 8.75 -23.45 -5.31
N ARG A 229 8.78 -24.18 -6.44
CA ARG A 229 7.57 -24.75 -7.06
C ARG A 229 6.85 -25.72 -6.12
N ILE A 230 7.59 -26.66 -5.53
CA ILE A 230 7.03 -27.64 -4.59
C ILE A 230 6.46 -26.93 -3.37
N ALA A 231 7.19 -25.96 -2.82
CA ALA A 231 6.76 -25.19 -1.66
C ALA A 231 5.45 -24.43 -1.94
N GLY A 232 5.31 -23.79 -3.09
CA GLY A 232 4.08 -23.12 -3.49
C GLY A 232 2.89 -24.08 -3.65
N ILE A 233 3.09 -25.26 -4.25
CA ILE A 233 2.05 -26.30 -4.38
C ILE A 233 1.63 -26.84 -3.00
N MET A 234 2.59 -27.07 -2.10
CA MET A 234 2.30 -27.48 -0.73
C MET A 234 1.53 -26.41 0.03
N ALA A 235 1.88 -25.15 -0.16
CA ALA A 235 1.25 -24.01 0.49
C ALA A 235 -0.20 -23.82 0.05
N ALA A 236 -0.50 -23.97 -1.25
CA ALA A 236 -1.88 -23.94 -1.76
C ALA A 236 -2.79 -24.94 -1.02
N LYS A 237 -2.29 -26.15 -0.76
CA LYS A 237 -3.04 -27.19 -0.05
C LYS A 237 -3.20 -26.93 1.45
N ARG A 238 -2.42 -26.03 2.03
CA ARG A 238 -2.41 -25.69 3.46
C ARG A 238 -2.93 -24.29 3.75
N THR A 239 -3.57 -23.64 2.78
CA THR A 239 -4.06 -22.27 2.95
C THR A 239 -5.04 -22.13 4.10
N SER A 240 -5.94 -23.10 4.31
CA SER A 240 -6.88 -23.07 5.45
C SER A 240 -6.20 -23.21 6.82
N ASP A 241 -4.98 -23.77 6.88
CA ASP A 241 -4.21 -23.86 8.13
C ASP A 241 -3.53 -22.53 8.47
N LEU A 242 -3.31 -21.69 7.46
CA LEU A 242 -2.59 -20.42 7.57
C LEU A 242 -3.53 -19.22 7.66
N ILE A 243 -4.63 -19.23 6.92
CA ILE A 243 -5.59 -18.12 6.84
C ILE A 243 -6.82 -18.46 7.70
N PRO A 244 -7.02 -17.81 8.87
CA PRO A 244 -7.92 -18.30 9.91
C PRO A 244 -9.38 -18.56 9.54
N LEU A 245 -9.91 -17.88 8.52
CA LEU A 245 -11.32 -17.96 8.13
C LEU A 245 -11.52 -18.56 6.72
N CYS A 246 -10.46 -19.11 6.14
CA CYS A 246 -10.56 -19.88 4.90
C CYS A 246 -11.21 -21.24 5.17
N HIS A 247 -12.05 -21.68 4.23
CA HIS A 247 -12.61 -23.02 4.29
C HIS A 247 -11.55 -24.04 3.89
N PRO A 248 -11.54 -25.24 4.48
CA PRO A 248 -10.76 -26.34 3.93
C PRO A 248 -11.33 -26.74 2.57
N LEU A 249 -10.49 -26.76 1.54
CA LEU A 249 -10.88 -27.08 0.16
C LEU A 249 -10.07 -28.25 -0.39
N MET A 250 -10.77 -29.22 -0.99
CA MET A 250 -10.15 -30.31 -1.73
C MET A 250 -9.78 -29.84 -3.13
N LEU A 251 -8.58 -29.27 -3.26
CA LEU A 251 -8.10 -28.73 -4.54
C LEU A 251 -8.02 -29.81 -5.61
N SER A 252 -8.57 -29.50 -6.78
CA SER A 252 -8.52 -30.36 -7.97
C SER A 252 -7.25 -30.15 -8.80
N TYR A 253 -6.65 -28.97 -8.70
CA TYR A 253 -5.43 -28.61 -9.42
C TYR A 253 -4.68 -27.49 -8.69
N ALA A 254 -3.36 -27.57 -8.65
CA ALA A 254 -2.47 -26.49 -8.22
C ALA A 254 -1.17 -26.57 -9.02
N ASN A 255 -0.79 -25.47 -9.67
CA ASN A 255 0.45 -25.33 -10.40
C ASN A 255 1.15 -24.03 -10.03
N VAL A 256 2.48 -24.05 -10.04
CA VAL A 256 3.32 -22.87 -9.83
C VAL A 256 4.38 -22.83 -10.92
N THR A 257 4.37 -21.76 -11.70
CA THR A 257 5.35 -21.46 -12.74
C THR A 257 6.28 -20.36 -12.22
N ILE A 258 7.59 -20.52 -12.44
CA ILE A 258 8.59 -19.51 -12.08
C ILE A 258 9.43 -19.22 -13.32
N THR A 259 9.36 -17.97 -13.79
CA THR A 259 9.98 -17.51 -15.04
C THR A 259 11.06 -16.48 -14.73
N PRO A 260 12.32 -16.75 -15.06
CA PRO A 260 13.39 -15.76 -14.93
C PRO A 260 13.26 -14.63 -15.94
N VAL A 261 13.42 -13.38 -15.48
CA VAL A 261 13.48 -12.19 -16.34
C VAL A 261 14.80 -11.47 -16.12
N VAL A 262 15.73 -11.74 -17.03
CA VAL A 262 17.13 -11.27 -16.94
C VAL A 262 17.22 -9.75 -16.93
N ALA A 263 16.42 -9.06 -17.75
CA ALA A 263 16.41 -7.61 -17.85
C ALA A 263 15.93 -6.90 -16.56
N GLU A 264 15.09 -7.57 -15.77
CA GLU A 264 14.54 -7.05 -14.51
C GLU A 264 15.31 -7.55 -13.28
N HIS A 265 16.24 -8.48 -13.49
CA HIS A 265 16.93 -9.21 -12.42
C HIS A 265 15.92 -9.83 -11.43
N ALA A 266 14.90 -10.48 -11.99
CA ALA A 266 13.75 -10.97 -11.24
C ALA A 266 13.36 -12.41 -11.60
N LEU A 267 12.68 -13.06 -10.66
CA LEU A 267 11.90 -14.27 -10.92
C LEU A 267 10.42 -13.91 -10.81
N HIS A 268 9.68 -14.02 -11.91
CA HIS A 268 8.22 -13.92 -11.90
C HIS A 268 7.61 -15.26 -11.51
N ILE A 269 6.62 -15.22 -10.64
CA ILE A 269 5.92 -16.38 -10.09
C ILE A 269 4.46 -16.25 -10.48
N GLU A 270 3.90 -17.30 -11.06
CA GLU A 270 2.48 -17.43 -11.34
C GLU A 270 1.95 -18.72 -10.71
N ALA A 271 0.85 -18.63 -9.97
CA ALA A 271 0.16 -19.80 -9.44
C ALA A 271 -1.26 -19.89 -9.98
N THR A 272 -1.63 -21.07 -10.49
CA THR A 272 -2.99 -21.39 -10.95
C THR A 272 -3.56 -22.47 -10.05
N VAL A 273 -4.72 -22.20 -9.45
CA VAL A 273 -5.41 -23.15 -8.55
C VAL A 273 -6.84 -23.35 -9.00
N ARG A 274 -7.33 -24.61 -8.95
CA ARG A 274 -8.73 -24.95 -9.27
C ARG A 274 -9.38 -25.81 -8.21
N VAL A 275 -10.67 -25.62 -8.03
CA VAL A 275 -11.53 -26.46 -7.21
C VAL A 275 -12.90 -26.65 -7.86
N SER A 276 -13.58 -27.75 -7.55
CA SER A 276 -15.04 -27.84 -7.68
C SER A 276 -15.62 -27.67 -6.28
N GLY A 277 -16.23 -26.52 -5.99
CA GLY A 277 -16.61 -26.19 -4.62
C GLY A 277 -17.51 -24.97 -4.49
N LYS A 278 -17.88 -24.68 -3.23
CA LYS A 278 -18.86 -23.64 -2.86
C LYS A 278 -18.25 -22.25 -2.66
N THR A 279 -16.93 -22.17 -2.57
CA THR A 279 -16.16 -20.91 -2.42
C THR A 279 -14.96 -20.90 -3.36
N GLY A 280 -14.46 -19.70 -3.66
CA GLY A 280 -13.32 -19.47 -4.54
C GLY A 280 -12.00 -19.95 -3.95
N VAL A 281 -10.95 -19.89 -4.80
CA VAL A 281 -9.58 -20.33 -4.50
C VAL A 281 -8.56 -19.19 -4.63
N GLU A 282 -9.02 -17.94 -4.49
CA GLU A 282 -8.16 -16.76 -4.58
C GLU A 282 -7.03 -16.83 -3.53
N MET A 283 -7.36 -17.26 -2.32
CA MET A 283 -6.41 -17.34 -1.22
C MET A 283 -5.37 -18.44 -1.43
N GLU A 284 -5.74 -19.56 -2.03
CA GLU A 284 -4.84 -20.66 -2.34
C GLU A 284 -3.81 -20.24 -3.39
N ALA A 285 -4.23 -19.52 -4.43
CA ALA A 285 -3.32 -18.99 -5.44
C ALA A 285 -2.35 -17.94 -4.84
N LEU A 286 -2.87 -16.99 -4.05
CA LEU A 286 -2.05 -15.97 -3.38
C LEU A 286 -1.05 -16.58 -2.39
N THR A 287 -1.49 -17.59 -1.63
CA THR A 287 -0.64 -18.29 -0.66
C THR A 287 0.47 -19.05 -1.37
N ALA A 288 0.18 -19.69 -2.51
CA ALA A 288 1.16 -20.40 -3.32
C ALA A 288 2.28 -19.48 -3.81
N VAL A 289 1.92 -18.33 -4.40
CA VAL A 289 2.91 -17.31 -4.83
C VAL A 289 3.73 -16.82 -3.64
N SER A 290 3.08 -16.49 -2.52
CA SER A 290 3.74 -15.97 -1.33
C SER A 290 4.78 -16.92 -0.77
N VAL A 291 4.44 -18.21 -0.63
CA VAL A 291 5.36 -19.20 -0.08
C VAL A 291 6.45 -19.59 -1.07
N ALA A 292 6.16 -19.62 -2.37
CA ALA A 292 7.20 -19.78 -3.38
C ALA A 292 8.23 -18.64 -3.31
N ALA A 293 7.78 -17.39 -3.16
CA ALA A 293 8.63 -16.23 -2.99
C ALA A 293 9.48 -16.29 -1.71
N LEU A 294 8.87 -16.65 -0.58
CA LEU A 294 9.57 -16.88 0.69
C LEU A 294 10.62 -17.99 0.59
N THR A 295 10.33 -19.03 -0.19
CA THR A 295 11.26 -20.15 -0.41
C THR A 295 12.46 -19.71 -1.26
N ILE A 296 12.23 -18.94 -2.33
CA ILE A 296 13.33 -18.32 -3.10
C ILE A 296 14.20 -17.47 -2.16
N TYR A 297 13.57 -16.65 -1.32
CA TYR A 297 14.30 -15.84 -0.35
C TYR A 297 15.16 -16.70 0.58
N ASP A 298 14.59 -17.75 1.18
CA ASP A 298 15.31 -18.63 2.10
C ASP A 298 16.54 -19.30 1.46
N MET A 299 16.37 -19.73 0.20
CA MET A 299 17.39 -20.42 -0.58
C MET A 299 18.54 -19.48 -0.98
N CYS A 300 18.26 -18.20 -1.20
CA CYS A 300 19.24 -17.24 -1.73
C CYS A 300 19.76 -16.22 -0.69
N LYS A 301 19.15 -16.08 0.50
CA LYS A 301 19.52 -15.04 1.51
C LYS A 301 20.97 -15.09 2.01
N ALA A 302 21.68 -16.19 1.78
CA ALA A 302 23.11 -16.29 2.12
C ALA A 302 23.98 -15.45 1.17
N VAL A 303 23.60 -15.36 -0.11
CA VAL A 303 24.31 -14.60 -1.14
C VAL A 303 23.69 -13.21 -1.36
N ASP A 304 22.40 -13.06 -1.13
CA ASP A 304 21.67 -11.81 -1.33
C ASP A 304 20.57 -11.61 -0.30
N ARG A 305 20.81 -10.73 0.68
CA ARG A 305 19.82 -10.38 1.71
C ARG A 305 18.88 -9.25 1.28
N GLY A 306 19.22 -8.55 0.20
CA GLY A 306 18.52 -7.38 -0.31
C GLY A 306 17.36 -7.71 -1.26
N MET A 307 17.13 -9.00 -1.53
CA MET A 307 16.00 -9.46 -2.35
C MET A 307 14.67 -8.90 -1.84
N ARG A 308 13.80 -8.53 -2.78
CA ARG A 308 12.47 -7.98 -2.50
C ARG A 308 11.40 -8.82 -3.15
N MET A 309 10.44 -9.25 -2.35
CA MET A 309 9.19 -9.84 -2.84
C MET A 309 8.25 -8.70 -3.18
N THR A 310 7.80 -8.62 -4.42
CA THR A 310 7.00 -7.49 -4.93
C THR A 310 5.77 -7.98 -5.64
N ASP A 311 4.75 -7.13 -5.65
CA ASP A 311 3.60 -7.25 -6.55
C ASP A 311 2.85 -8.59 -6.42
N ILE A 312 2.72 -9.13 -5.20
CA ILE A 312 1.91 -10.34 -4.98
C ILE A 312 0.44 -9.95 -5.05
N ARG A 313 -0.27 -10.46 -6.05
CA ARG A 313 -1.65 -10.06 -6.35
C ARG A 313 -2.43 -11.14 -7.08
N LEU A 314 -3.75 -10.99 -7.09
CA LEU A 314 -4.64 -11.78 -7.94
C LEU A 314 -4.61 -11.19 -9.36
N ALA A 315 -4.39 -12.03 -10.36
CA ALA A 315 -4.45 -11.67 -11.77
C ALA A 315 -5.82 -12.01 -12.37
N GLU A 316 -6.37 -13.16 -12.00
CA GLU A 316 -7.63 -13.64 -12.57
C GLU A 316 -8.39 -14.51 -11.58
N LYS A 317 -9.72 -14.51 -11.67
CA LYS A 317 -10.55 -15.58 -11.12
C LYS A 317 -11.75 -15.89 -11.99
N ARG A 318 -12.14 -17.16 -12.00
CA ARG A 318 -13.31 -17.68 -12.72
C ARG A 318 -14.21 -18.47 -11.78
N GLY A 319 -15.51 -18.42 -12.05
CA GLY A 319 -16.51 -19.29 -11.42
C GLY A 319 -17.16 -18.73 -10.15
N GLY A 320 -18.30 -19.33 -9.80
CA GLY A 320 -19.17 -18.86 -8.71
C GLY A 320 -20.06 -17.68 -9.08
N LYS A 321 -20.81 -17.18 -8.08
CA LYS A 321 -21.81 -16.12 -8.26
C LYS A 321 -21.21 -14.80 -8.78
N SER A 322 -19.96 -14.50 -8.42
CA SER A 322 -19.28 -13.27 -8.86
C SER A 322 -18.81 -13.31 -10.32
N GLY A 323 -18.95 -14.44 -11.01
CA GLY A 323 -18.53 -14.58 -12.40
C GLY A 323 -17.01 -14.55 -12.57
N GLU A 324 -16.59 -14.22 -13.79
CA GLU A 324 -15.19 -14.03 -14.16
C GLU A 324 -14.73 -12.62 -13.83
N LEU A 325 -13.52 -12.52 -13.28
CA LEU A 325 -12.84 -11.27 -12.99
C LEU A 325 -11.41 -11.39 -13.52
N VAL A 326 -11.11 -10.60 -14.55
CA VAL A 326 -9.78 -10.46 -15.14
C VAL A 326 -9.22 -9.11 -14.70
N LEU A 327 -8.13 -9.13 -13.96
CA LEU A 327 -7.43 -7.92 -13.48
C LEU A 327 -6.19 -7.62 -14.33
N GLU A 328 -5.71 -8.61 -15.09
CA GLU A 328 -4.57 -8.55 -16.02
C GLU A 328 -4.83 -9.31 -17.30
#